data_AF-A0A5D2R885-F1
#
_entry.id   AF-A0A5D2R885-F1
#
_cell.length_a   1.000
_cell.length_b   1.000
_cell.length_c   1.000
_cell.angle_alpha   90.00
_cell.angle_beta   90.00
_cell.angle_gamma   90.00
#
_symmetry.space_group_name_H-M   'P 1'
#
loop_
_entity.id
_entity.type
_entity.pdbx_description
1 polymer ?
#
loop_
_entity_poly.entity_id
_entity_poly.type
_entity_poly.pdbx_seq_one_letter_code
_entity_poly.pdbx_strand_id
1 'polypeptide(L)'
;MCSGEYLDFLWNSRRRRLGFVFRVVFGLWFGFVMLKPVAGLRPIRERARSWGNEWLFVRKDESELGPFHAWNITGTYRGSWKFLESLNSSSKFPDFRKSAGDSVIELVSTPTKITGVHYVQGVIIFHDVFDNKHNVGGAQIRVEGVYIWPFRQLRMVANSGKEGELSQEEDYILSNPYHLLGVFSSQVFQESPRDKIWRRKNSPIYEMEKHCNIEIAAQISRISSSQNDGDHDRYHIEGLMESPTVDDDGDCFSPLLLNATSVNIEVYYNKAVNYTLMVTFVSFLQVLLLIRQMEHSNTQSGAAKVSILTIGQQAIMDAYLCLLHLTAGILVESLFNTFATAAFFKFVVFSIFEMRYLLAIWKASRPMNNGEGWETMRRELSVLYSRFYGILLGGILVMYEFHNFLRPILLLLYSFWIPQIITNVIRDSRKPLHPHYILGMTITRLAIPLYIFGCPHNFMRIEPDKSWCICLVVFIGLQASILLLQHYLGSRWFIPRQILPEKYSYYRRFDPEANHAIDCVICMTSIDLTQRSRDCMVTPCDHFFHSGCLQRWMDIKMECPTCRRSLPTA
;
A
#
# COMPACT_ATOMS: atom_id res chain seq x y z
N MET A 1 10.21 45.90 38.37
CA MET A 1 10.87 45.09 37.32
C MET A 1 10.30 43.69 37.40
N CYS A 2 9.42 43.28 36.48
CA CYS A 2 8.98 41.88 36.25
C CYS A 2 7.88 41.84 35.16
N SER A 3 8.24 42.11 33.89
CA SER A 3 7.30 42.06 32.76
C SER A 3 7.99 41.95 31.38
N GLY A 4 9.15 41.28 31.32
CA GLY A 4 9.91 41.08 30.07
C GLY A 4 10.27 39.62 29.74
N GLU A 5 10.60 38.81 30.75
CA GLU A 5 11.31 37.53 30.51
C GLU A 5 10.40 36.35 30.12
N TYR A 6 9.08 36.44 30.34
CA TYR A 6 8.15 35.34 30.10
C TYR A 6 7.75 35.16 28.62
N LEU A 7 7.80 36.22 27.81
CA LEU A 7 7.45 36.17 26.39
C LEU A 7 8.60 35.61 25.52
N ASP A 8 9.85 35.97 25.82
CA ASP A 8 11.01 35.43 25.11
C ASP A 8 11.24 33.93 25.36
N PHE A 9 10.91 33.43 26.57
CA PHE A 9 11.10 32.02 26.91
C PHE A 9 10.15 31.08 26.12
N LEU A 10 8.90 31.50 25.91
CA LEU A 10 7.91 30.77 25.11
C LEU A 10 8.26 30.77 23.61
N TRP A 11 8.80 31.87 23.08
CA TRP A 11 9.26 31.96 21.69
C TRP A 11 10.48 31.05 21.43
N ASN A 12 11.44 31.01 22.35
CA ASN A 12 12.66 30.19 22.21
C ASN A 12 12.40 28.68 22.35
N SER A 13 11.47 28.26 23.22
CA SER A 13 11.14 26.84 23.44
C SER A 13 10.51 26.17 22.20
N ARG A 14 9.59 26.87 21.51
CA ARG A 14 8.95 26.36 20.28
C ARG A 14 9.95 26.26 19.11
N ARG A 15 10.89 27.20 19.00
CA ARG A 15 11.97 27.20 17.98
C ARG A 15 12.96 26.05 18.18
N ARG A 16 13.25 25.65 19.43
CA ARG A 16 14.15 24.52 19.74
C ARG A 16 13.56 23.15 19.39
N ARG A 17 12.25 22.90 19.59
CA ARG A 17 11.62 21.64 19.14
C ARG A 17 11.60 21.49 17.61
N LEU A 18 11.33 22.57 16.88
CA LEU A 18 11.29 22.50 15.40
C LEU A 18 12.69 22.28 14.79
N GLY A 19 13.72 22.92 15.35
CA GLY A 19 15.12 22.70 14.95
C GLY A 19 15.65 21.30 15.28
N PHE A 20 15.18 20.68 16.37
CA PHE A 20 15.51 19.29 16.69
C PHE A 20 14.91 18.32 15.66
N VAL A 21 13.64 18.50 15.27
CA VAL A 21 12.99 17.66 14.25
C VAL A 21 13.65 17.85 12.87
N PHE A 22 14.02 19.07 12.49
CA PHE A 22 14.74 19.31 11.23
C PHE A 22 16.14 18.64 11.23
N ARG A 23 16.84 18.66 12.38
CA ARG A 23 18.09 17.90 12.58
C ARG A 23 17.89 16.39 12.64
N VAL A 24 16.72 15.88 13.03
CA VAL A 24 16.39 14.44 12.99
C VAL A 24 16.05 13.99 11.57
N VAL A 25 15.37 14.79 10.75
CA VAL A 25 15.10 14.43 9.34
C VAL A 25 16.38 14.51 8.49
N PHE A 26 17.16 15.59 8.64
CA PHE A 26 18.48 15.68 7.99
C PHE A 26 19.49 14.68 8.59
N GLY A 27 19.33 14.37 9.88
CA GLY A 27 20.07 13.35 10.62
C GLY A 27 19.63 11.91 10.35
N LEU A 28 18.47 11.66 9.73
CA LEU A 28 18.12 10.34 9.19
C LEU A 28 18.81 10.10 7.84
N TRP A 29 19.07 11.18 7.09
CA TRP A 29 19.87 11.14 5.87
C TRP A 29 21.37 10.95 6.18
N PHE A 30 21.87 11.51 7.29
CA PHE A 30 23.26 11.40 7.73
C PHE A 30 23.53 10.23 8.72
N GLY A 31 22.52 9.81 9.47
CA GLY A 31 22.60 8.86 10.59
C GLY A 31 22.71 7.39 10.21
N PHE A 32 22.72 7.08 8.90
CA PHE A 32 23.11 5.76 8.41
C PHE A 32 24.62 5.47 8.63
N VAL A 33 25.40 6.47 9.07
CA VAL A 33 26.86 6.40 9.15
C VAL A 33 27.41 6.05 10.56
N MET A 34 26.74 6.37 11.68
CA MET A 34 27.26 6.12 13.06
C MET A 34 26.16 5.89 14.13
N LEU A 35 26.40 4.97 15.09
CA LEU A 35 25.46 4.43 16.10
C LEU A 35 26.22 3.90 17.34
N LYS A 36 25.74 3.78 18.61
CA LYS A 36 24.47 4.10 19.35
C LYS A 36 24.84 4.95 20.61
N PRO A 37 24.55 4.67 21.93
CA PRO A 37 23.43 3.99 22.63
C PRO A 37 22.86 4.64 23.95
N VAL A 38 21.52 4.54 24.15
CA VAL A 38 20.84 4.25 25.46
C VAL A 38 20.86 5.40 26.54
N ALA A 39 19.93 5.60 27.51
CA ALA A 39 18.74 4.86 28.02
C ALA A 39 17.56 5.79 28.49
N GLY A 40 16.36 5.20 28.70
CA GLY A 40 15.31 5.66 29.64
C GLY A 40 14.32 6.77 29.19
N LEU A 41 13.17 7.00 29.86
CA LEU A 41 12.42 6.16 30.82
C LEU A 41 10.89 6.52 30.87
N ARG A 42 10.21 6.56 32.04
CA ARG A 42 8.73 6.72 32.27
C ARG A 42 8.44 7.54 33.57
N PRO A 43 7.20 7.98 33.99
CA PRO A 43 5.84 7.38 33.76
C PRO A 43 4.53 8.26 33.70
N ILE A 44 3.46 7.65 33.14
CA ILE A 44 2.00 7.55 33.51
C ILE A 44 1.25 8.67 34.30
N ARG A 45 0.03 9.10 33.84
CA ARG A 45 -1.30 9.08 34.56
C ARG A 45 -2.49 9.67 33.76
N GLU A 46 -3.73 9.21 34.04
CA GLU A 46 -5.03 9.54 33.42
C GLU A 46 -5.83 10.70 34.10
N ARG A 47 -6.86 11.29 33.42
CA ARG A 47 -8.33 11.09 33.71
C ARG A 47 -9.31 12.24 33.29
N ALA A 48 -10.24 11.90 32.38
CA ALA A 48 -11.72 12.17 32.22
C ALA A 48 -12.50 13.50 32.50
N ARG A 49 -13.67 13.59 31.80
CA ARG A 49 -14.92 14.42 31.96
C ARG A 49 -14.88 15.89 31.44
N SER A 50 -15.99 16.55 31.05
CA SER A 50 -17.43 16.37 31.37
C SER A 50 -18.41 16.76 30.22
N TRP A 51 -19.69 16.38 30.36
CA TRP A 51 -20.87 16.75 29.53
C TRP A 51 -21.36 18.21 29.67
N GLY A 52 -22.15 18.64 28.68
CA GLY A 52 -23.19 19.68 28.75
C GLY A 52 -24.26 19.44 27.66
N ASN A 53 -25.55 19.49 28.02
CA ASN A 53 -26.69 19.20 27.12
C ASN A 53 -27.22 20.48 26.45
N GLU A 54 -27.79 20.40 25.23
CA GLU A 54 -29.05 21.12 24.96
C GLU A 54 -29.90 20.61 23.76
N TRP A 55 -31.05 20.02 24.11
CA TRP A 55 -32.38 20.05 23.47
C TRP A 55 -32.75 19.29 22.18
N LEU A 56 -34.00 18.80 22.22
CA LEU A 56 -34.72 18.00 21.24
C LEU A 56 -35.54 18.87 20.28
N PHE A 57 -35.72 18.40 19.05
CA PHE A 57 -36.95 18.62 18.29
C PHE A 57 -37.38 17.31 17.61
N VAL A 58 -38.43 16.69 18.14
CA VAL A 58 -39.15 15.59 17.48
C VAL A 58 -40.08 16.22 16.44
N ARG A 59 -39.81 16.00 15.16
CA ARG A 59 -40.76 16.33 14.09
C ARG A 59 -41.48 15.07 13.62
N LYS A 60 -42.78 15.04 13.90
CA LYS A 60 -43.71 14.02 13.42
C LYS A 60 -44.25 14.46 12.06
N ASP A 61 -43.71 13.92 10.97
CA ASP A 61 -44.32 14.06 9.64
C ASP A 61 -45.01 12.73 9.28
N GLU A 62 -46.35 12.75 9.29
CA GLU A 62 -47.21 11.72 8.70
C GLU A 62 -47.46 12.03 7.22
N SER A 63 -47.95 11.03 6.48
CA SER A 63 -48.51 11.10 5.13
C SER A 63 -47.59 11.54 3.97
N GLU A 64 -47.02 10.55 3.27
CA GLU A 64 -47.06 10.49 1.79
C GLU A 64 -47.24 9.04 1.34
N LEU A 65 -48.35 8.72 0.67
CA LEU A 65 -48.56 7.45 -0.03
C LEU A 65 -48.16 7.63 -1.50
N GLY A 66 -46.98 7.13 -1.87
CA GLY A 66 -46.55 6.96 -3.27
C GLY A 66 -46.42 5.48 -3.64
N PRO A 67 -46.19 5.14 -4.92
CA PRO A 67 -46.00 3.76 -5.36
C PRO A 67 -44.63 3.24 -4.94
N PHE A 68 -44.53 2.72 -3.71
CA PHE A 68 -43.27 2.28 -3.13
C PHE A 68 -42.74 1.00 -3.80
N HIS A 69 -41.50 1.07 -4.31
CA HIS A 69 -40.68 -0.13 -4.53
C HIS A 69 -40.54 -0.88 -3.20
N ALA A 70 -40.73 -2.21 -3.23
CA ALA A 70 -40.56 -3.05 -2.05
C ALA A 70 -39.11 -3.00 -1.54
N TRP A 71 -38.91 -2.72 -0.25
CA TRP A 71 -37.59 -2.54 0.33
C TRP A 71 -36.88 -3.89 0.46
N ASN A 72 -35.85 -4.11 -0.36
CA ASN A 72 -34.94 -5.23 -0.19
C ASN A 72 -33.95 -4.89 0.95
N ILE A 73 -34.18 -5.47 2.12
CA ILE A 73 -33.35 -5.26 3.32
C ILE A 73 -32.18 -6.25 3.41
N THR A 74 -31.97 -7.06 2.37
CA THR A 74 -30.83 -7.99 2.26
C THR A 74 -29.50 -7.23 2.31
N GLY A 75 -28.60 -7.67 3.18
CA GLY A 75 -27.26 -7.11 3.31
C GLY A 75 -26.65 -7.28 4.70
N THR A 76 -25.43 -6.80 4.84
CA THR A 76 -24.68 -6.77 6.10
C THR A 76 -24.86 -5.42 6.78
N TYR A 77 -25.17 -5.43 8.08
CA TYR A 77 -25.33 -4.27 8.92
C TYR A 77 -24.29 -4.31 10.04
N ARG A 78 -23.68 -3.17 10.36
CA ARG A 78 -22.71 -3.03 11.45
C ARG A 78 -23.18 -1.97 12.43
N GLY A 79 -23.04 -2.25 13.71
CA GLY A 79 -23.23 -1.25 14.75
C GLY A 79 -22.89 -1.78 16.13
N SER A 80 -23.68 -1.39 17.12
CA SER A 80 -23.41 -1.61 18.54
C SER A 80 -24.62 -2.15 19.27
N TRP A 81 -24.34 -2.94 20.31
CA TRP A 81 -25.32 -3.45 21.26
C TRP A 81 -25.06 -2.88 22.65
N LYS A 82 -26.13 -2.70 23.45
CA LYS A 82 -26.07 -2.26 24.85
C LYS A 82 -27.20 -2.89 25.65
N PHE A 83 -26.91 -3.37 26.85
CA PHE A 83 -27.98 -3.72 27.80
C PHE A 83 -28.66 -2.46 28.31
N LEU A 84 -29.98 -2.49 28.48
CA LEU A 84 -30.67 -1.51 29.32
C LEU A 84 -30.34 -1.78 30.80
N GLU A 85 -30.14 -0.71 31.58
CA GLU A 85 -29.90 -0.80 33.02
C GLU A 85 -31.18 -1.23 33.76
N SER A 86 -31.40 -2.55 33.83
CA SER A 86 -32.37 -3.15 34.74
C SER A 86 -31.87 -3.03 36.18
N LEU A 87 -32.50 -2.15 36.96
CA LEU A 87 -32.35 -2.14 38.41
C LEU A 87 -33.17 -3.29 39.00
N ASN A 88 -32.48 -4.39 39.32
CA ASN A 88 -32.98 -5.59 40.01
C ASN A 88 -33.82 -6.59 39.19
N SER A 89 -33.31 -7.10 38.06
CA SER A 89 -33.71 -8.45 37.59
C SER A 89 -32.56 -9.45 37.70
N SER A 90 -32.83 -10.62 38.28
CA SER A 90 -31.86 -11.71 38.43
C SER A 90 -31.85 -12.57 37.16
N SER A 91 -31.02 -12.18 36.19
CA SER A 91 -30.90 -12.91 34.93
C SER A 91 -30.28 -14.30 35.13
N LYS A 92 -30.89 -15.34 34.56
CA LYS A 92 -30.43 -16.75 34.68
C LYS A 92 -29.03 -16.98 34.09
N PHE A 93 -28.63 -16.18 33.10
CA PHE A 93 -27.30 -16.23 32.46
C PHE A 93 -26.52 -14.89 32.59
N PRO A 94 -25.79 -14.66 33.69
CA PRO A 94 -25.08 -13.40 33.95
C PRO A 94 -23.68 -13.29 33.31
N ASP A 95 -23.31 -14.17 32.37
CA ASP A 95 -21.93 -14.30 31.86
C ASP A 95 -21.45 -13.14 30.96
N PHE A 96 -22.33 -12.19 30.64
CA PHE A 96 -22.01 -11.00 29.84
C PHE A 96 -21.24 -9.95 30.64
N ARG A 97 -19.91 -10.11 30.71
CA ARG A 97 -19.01 -9.21 31.46
C ARG A 97 -18.87 -7.79 30.90
N LYS A 98 -19.33 -7.53 29.67
CA LYS A 98 -19.38 -6.17 29.08
C LYS A 98 -20.81 -5.71 28.93
N SER A 99 -21.09 -4.47 29.31
CA SER A 99 -22.41 -3.85 29.17
C SER A 99 -22.73 -3.34 27.75
N ALA A 100 -21.71 -3.26 26.88
CA ALA A 100 -21.80 -2.81 25.50
C ALA A 100 -20.71 -3.44 24.63
N GLY A 101 -20.97 -3.55 23.33
CA GLY A 101 -20.00 -4.02 22.34
C GLY A 101 -20.45 -3.77 20.90
N ASP A 102 -19.69 -4.31 19.94
CA ASP A 102 -20.00 -4.23 18.51
C ASP A 102 -20.78 -5.47 18.05
N SER A 103 -21.70 -5.29 17.11
CA SER A 103 -22.45 -6.36 16.43
C SER A 103 -22.42 -6.22 14.91
N VAL A 104 -22.45 -7.37 14.24
CA VAL A 104 -22.65 -7.49 12.80
C VAL A 104 -23.91 -8.34 12.58
N ILE A 105 -24.82 -7.86 11.75
CA ILE A 105 -26.08 -8.54 11.42
C ILE A 105 -26.07 -8.78 9.92
N GLU A 106 -26.22 -10.03 9.48
CA GLU A 106 -26.38 -10.39 8.07
C GLU A 106 -27.81 -10.85 7.85
N LEU A 107 -28.56 -10.15 6.99
CA LEU A 107 -29.96 -10.46 6.67
C LEU A 107 -30.11 -10.80 5.20
N VAL A 108 -30.98 -11.75 4.89
CA VAL A 108 -31.48 -12.08 3.56
C VAL A 108 -33.00 -12.02 3.60
N SER A 109 -33.60 -11.15 2.79
CA SER A 109 -35.05 -10.97 2.71
C SER A 109 -35.63 -11.54 1.41
N THR A 110 -36.49 -12.54 1.51
CA THR A 110 -37.22 -13.12 0.38
C THR A 110 -38.69 -12.66 0.39
N PRO A 111 -39.26 -12.24 -0.75
CA PRO A 111 -40.67 -11.85 -0.80
C PRO A 111 -41.58 -13.06 -0.61
N THR A 112 -42.60 -12.96 0.24
CA THR A 112 -43.58 -14.04 0.42
C THR A 112 -44.75 -13.92 -0.57
N LYS A 113 -45.67 -14.89 -0.55
CA LYS A 113 -46.94 -14.81 -1.29
C LYS A 113 -47.88 -13.70 -0.79
N ILE A 114 -47.62 -13.13 0.39
CA ILE A 114 -48.41 -12.05 0.97
C ILE A 114 -47.77 -10.71 0.61
N THR A 115 -48.51 -9.84 -0.07
CA THR A 115 -48.04 -8.52 -0.50
C THR A 115 -47.61 -7.67 0.70
N GLY A 116 -46.39 -7.14 0.66
CA GLY A 116 -45.81 -6.36 1.75
C GLY A 116 -45.16 -7.18 2.87
N VAL A 117 -45.19 -8.51 2.80
CA VAL A 117 -44.58 -9.38 3.80
C VAL A 117 -43.37 -10.10 3.20
N HIS A 118 -42.21 -9.87 3.77
CA HIS A 118 -40.95 -10.52 3.38
C HIS A 118 -40.53 -11.47 4.49
N TYR A 119 -40.18 -12.70 4.14
CA TYR A 119 -39.52 -13.62 5.05
C TYR A 119 -38.05 -13.20 5.16
N VAL A 120 -37.50 -13.25 6.37
CA VAL A 120 -36.14 -12.79 6.65
C VAL A 120 -35.41 -13.89 7.39
N GLN A 121 -34.28 -14.32 6.84
CA GLN A 121 -33.36 -15.24 7.51
C GLN A 121 -32.01 -14.53 7.66
N GLY A 122 -31.31 -14.79 8.76
CA GLY A 122 -30.08 -14.08 9.04
C GLY A 122 -29.26 -14.64 10.18
N VAL A 123 -28.16 -13.94 10.45
CA VAL A 123 -27.19 -14.26 11.48
C VAL A 123 -26.81 -12.98 12.22
N ILE A 124 -26.80 -13.03 13.55
CA ILE A 124 -26.26 -11.96 14.39
C ILE A 124 -24.95 -12.44 15.00
N ILE A 125 -23.87 -11.70 14.74
CA ILE A 125 -22.52 -11.96 15.24
C ILE A 125 -22.15 -10.86 16.24
N PHE A 126 -22.26 -11.18 17.52
CA PHE A 126 -21.82 -10.32 18.60
C PHE A 126 -20.31 -10.46 18.80
N HIS A 127 -19.60 -9.35 18.65
CA HIS A 127 -18.17 -9.28 18.96
C HIS A 127 -17.99 -8.88 20.43
N ASP A 128 -16.82 -9.23 20.99
CA ASP A 128 -16.37 -8.76 22.30
C ASP A 128 -17.17 -9.21 23.55
N VAL A 129 -18.15 -10.11 23.38
CA VAL A 129 -19.06 -10.63 24.43
C VAL A 129 -18.33 -11.32 25.59
N PHE A 130 -17.32 -12.14 25.26
CA PHE A 130 -16.57 -12.96 26.22
C PHE A 130 -15.09 -12.57 26.27
N ASP A 131 -14.46 -12.78 27.42
CA ASP A 131 -13.08 -12.35 27.67
C ASP A 131 -12.06 -13.20 26.87
N ASN A 132 -10.94 -12.59 26.46
CA ASN A 132 -9.95 -13.15 25.50
C ASN A 132 -9.24 -14.44 25.97
N LYS A 133 -9.56 -14.96 27.16
CA LYS A 133 -8.92 -16.13 27.78
C LYS A 133 -9.22 -17.46 27.08
N HIS A 134 -10.27 -17.55 26.24
CA HIS A 134 -10.70 -18.81 25.62
C HIS A 134 -10.59 -18.87 24.09
N ASN A 135 -10.02 -17.86 23.42
CA ASN A 135 -9.91 -17.81 21.93
C ASN A 135 -11.25 -18.00 21.18
N VAL A 136 -12.40 -17.78 21.84
CA VAL A 136 -13.74 -17.84 21.23
C VAL A 136 -14.01 -16.50 20.54
N GLY A 137 -13.71 -16.44 19.25
CA GLY A 137 -13.96 -15.26 18.41
C GLY A 137 -15.45 -15.10 18.15
N GLY A 138 -16.09 -14.17 18.87
CA GLY A 138 -17.49 -13.79 18.71
C GLY A 138 -18.49 -14.84 19.16
N ALA A 139 -19.76 -14.44 19.24
CA ALA A 139 -20.88 -15.33 19.45
C ALA A 139 -21.90 -15.14 18.32
N GLN A 140 -22.40 -16.26 17.78
CA GLN A 140 -23.26 -16.31 16.59
C GLN A 140 -24.64 -16.81 16.99
N ILE A 141 -25.70 -16.07 16.68
CA ILE A 141 -27.10 -16.48 16.84
C ILE A 141 -27.73 -16.56 15.44
N ARG A 142 -28.44 -17.66 15.14
CA ARG A 142 -29.23 -17.77 13.90
C ARG A 142 -30.61 -17.17 14.13
N VAL A 143 -31.09 -16.34 13.20
CA VAL A 143 -32.38 -15.65 13.35
C VAL A 143 -33.26 -15.83 12.13
N GLU A 144 -34.55 -16.07 12.37
CA GLU A 144 -35.59 -16.20 11.34
C GLU A 144 -36.79 -15.34 11.71
N GLY A 145 -37.46 -14.78 10.72
CA GLY A 145 -38.44 -13.75 10.97
C GLY A 145 -39.17 -13.24 9.76
N VAL A 146 -39.89 -12.16 10.00
CA VAL A 146 -40.77 -11.52 9.03
C VAL A 146 -40.58 -10.01 9.09
N TYR A 147 -40.38 -9.40 7.93
CA TYR A 147 -40.40 -7.96 7.73
C TYR A 147 -41.73 -7.55 7.10
N ILE A 148 -42.42 -6.61 7.76
CA ILE A 148 -43.75 -6.14 7.38
C ILE A 148 -43.65 -4.71 6.85
N TRP A 149 -43.75 -4.60 5.53
CA TRP A 149 -43.99 -3.37 4.77
C TRP A 149 -45.51 -3.09 4.74
N PRO A 150 -46.00 -1.84 4.94
CA PRO A 150 -45.29 -0.57 5.05
C PRO A 150 -44.93 -0.14 6.49
N PHE A 151 -45.24 -0.96 7.50
CA PHE A 151 -45.05 -0.61 8.92
C PHE A 151 -43.58 -0.52 9.35
N ARG A 152 -42.65 -0.97 8.50
CA ARG A 152 -41.19 -0.97 8.74
C ARG A 152 -40.76 -1.81 9.94
N GLN A 153 -41.61 -2.74 10.38
CA GLN A 153 -41.35 -3.64 11.50
C GLN A 153 -40.68 -4.92 10.99
N LEU A 154 -39.52 -5.23 11.56
CA LEU A 154 -38.84 -6.51 11.46
C LEU A 154 -39.05 -7.24 12.78
N ARG A 155 -39.64 -8.44 12.74
CA ARG A 155 -39.72 -9.34 13.91
C ARG A 155 -38.96 -10.60 13.59
N MET A 156 -38.01 -10.97 14.45
CA MET A 156 -37.21 -12.18 14.31
C MET A 156 -37.20 -12.96 15.62
N VAL A 157 -36.97 -14.27 15.52
CA VAL A 157 -36.83 -15.20 16.63
C VAL A 157 -35.51 -15.96 16.42
N ALA A 158 -34.80 -16.29 17.50
CA ALA A 158 -33.62 -17.15 17.37
C ALA A 158 -34.03 -18.58 16.96
N ASN A 159 -33.42 -19.11 15.90
CA ASN A 159 -33.64 -20.49 15.45
C ASN A 159 -32.60 -21.41 16.09
N SER A 160 -32.93 -21.90 17.29
CA SER A 160 -32.24 -23.03 17.92
C SER A 160 -32.48 -24.30 17.09
N GLY A 161 -31.58 -24.57 16.13
CA GLY A 161 -31.68 -25.69 15.22
C GLY A 161 -31.95 -27.01 15.95
N LYS A 162 -33.12 -27.60 15.71
CA LYS A 162 -33.53 -28.85 16.37
C LYS A 162 -32.56 -29.97 16.01
N GLU A 163 -32.16 -30.76 16.99
CA GLU A 163 -31.29 -31.92 16.79
C GLU A 163 -32.05 -33.04 16.04
N GLY A 164 -32.08 -32.92 14.71
CA GLY A 164 -32.68 -33.88 13.79
C GLY A 164 -32.39 -33.47 12.35
N GLU A 165 -31.74 -34.35 11.59
CA GLU A 165 -31.32 -34.16 10.18
C GLU A 165 -30.26 -33.05 9.96
N LEU A 166 -29.00 -33.42 10.18
CA LEU A 166 -27.86 -32.72 9.58
C LEU A 166 -27.83 -33.00 8.06
N SER A 167 -28.75 -32.40 7.31
CA SER A 167 -28.70 -32.40 5.85
C SER A 167 -27.45 -31.66 5.40
N GLN A 168 -26.66 -32.30 4.53
CA GLN A 168 -25.36 -31.78 4.08
C GLN A 168 -25.49 -30.62 3.07
N GLU A 169 -26.67 -29.99 3.01
CA GLU A 169 -27.11 -29.04 2.00
C GLU A 169 -27.24 -27.59 2.54
N GLU A 170 -27.44 -27.40 3.86
CA GLU A 170 -27.60 -26.04 4.43
C GLU A 170 -26.31 -25.19 4.43
N ASP A 171 -25.13 -25.81 4.43
CA ASP A 171 -23.84 -25.10 4.36
C ASP A 171 -23.59 -24.45 2.98
N TYR A 172 -24.46 -24.66 1.97
CA TYR A 172 -24.36 -24.02 0.65
C TYR A 172 -25.10 -22.67 0.53
N ILE A 173 -25.91 -22.28 1.51
CA ILE A 173 -26.88 -21.16 1.38
C ILE A 173 -26.21 -19.77 1.28
N LEU A 174 -24.92 -19.63 1.61
CA LEU A 174 -24.17 -18.36 1.47
C LEU A 174 -23.35 -18.22 0.16
N SER A 175 -23.67 -19.00 -0.88
CA SER A 175 -22.96 -18.96 -2.18
C SER A 175 -23.55 -17.94 -3.17
N ASN A 176 -23.19 -16.67 -3.00
CA ASN A 176 -23.40 -15.61 -4.01
C ASN A 176 -22.73 -16.05 -5.35
N PRO A 177 -23.37 -15.91 -6.54
CA PRO A 177 -22.87 -16.51 -7.81
C PRO A 177 -21.43 -16.15 -8.22
N TYR A 178 -20.87 -15.08 -7.67
CA TYR A 178 -19.47 -14.69 -7.89
C TYR A 178 -18.43 -15.63 -7.22
N HIS A 179 -18.85 -16.53 -6.32
CA HIS A 179 -17.93 -17.47 -5.66
C HIS A 179 -17.53 -18.68 -6.53
N LEU A 180 -18.14 -18.85 -7.72
CA LEU A 180 -17.78 -19.92 -8.66
C LEU A 180 -16.35 -19.81 -9.24
N LEU A 181 -15.71 -18.63 -9.18
CA LEU A 181 -14.28 -18.48 -9.46
C LEU A 181 -13.36 -18.93 -8.30
N GLY A 182 -13.90 -19.18 -7.10
CA GLY A 182 -13.15 -19.67 -5.93
C GLY A 182 -12.92 -21.18 -5.93
N VAL A 183 -13.65 -21.95 -6.75
CA VAL A 183 -13.61 -23.42 -6.77
C VAL A 183 -12.25 -23.98 -7.18
N PHE A 184 -11.39 -23.19 -7.83
CA PHE A 184 -10.01 -23.57 -8.16
C PHE A 184 -8.99 -23.29 -7.04
N SER A 185 -9.38 -22.70 -5.91
CA SER A 185 -8.47 -22.34 -4.81
C SER A 185 -8.67 -23.16 -3.52
N SER A 186 -9.78 -23.88 -3.36
CA SER A 186 -10.13 -24.59 -2.12
C SER A 186 -9.40 -25.92 -1.91
N GLN A 187 -8.63 -26.40 -2.89
CA GLN A 187 -7.90 -27.68 -2.78
C GLN A 187 -6.60 -27.63 -1.95
N VAL A 188 -6.20 -26.48 -1.39
CA VAL A 188 -4.89 -26.31 -0.73
C VAL A 188 -4.96 -26.18 0.80
N PHE A 189 -6.11 -25.80 1.39
CA PHE A 189 -6.27 -25.73 2.85
C PHE A 189 -7.54 -26.45 3.32
N GLN A 190 -7.38 -27.73 3.63
CA GLN A 190 -8.40 -28.56 4.25
C GLN A 190 -8.39 -28.35 5.77
N GLU A 191 -9.02 -27.27 6.25
CA GLU A 191 -9.25 -27.10 7.69
C GLU A 191 -10.10 -28.25 8.24
N SER A 192 -9.71 -28.75 9.42
CA SER A 192 -10.37 -29.87 10.10
C SER A 192 -11.82 -29.54 10.47
N PRO A 193 -12.83 -30.27 9.97
CA PRO A 193 -14.23 -30.02 10.34
C PRO A 193 -14.52 -30.31 11.83
N ARG A 194 -13.62 -31.03 12.52
CA ARG A 194 -13.79 -31.37 13.94
C ARG A 194 -13.64 -30.14 14.86
N ASP A 195 -12.80 -29.18 14.50
CA ASP A 195 -12.52 -28.01 15.34
C ASP A 195 -13.65 -26.96 15.32
N LYS A 196 -14.34 -26.79 14.17
CA LYS A 196 -15.57 -25.98 14.08
C LYS A 196 -16.72 -26.57 14.92
N ILE A 197 -16.88 -27.89 14.89
CA ILE A 197 -17.95 -28.59 15.62
C ILE A 197 -17.74 -28.51 17.14
N TRP A 198 -16.50 -28.66 17.61
CA TRP A 198 -16.20 -28.64 19.06
C TRP A 198 -16.34 -27.23 19.67
N ARG A 199 -16.00 -26.17 18.92
CA ARG A 199 -16.19 -24.78 19.38
C ARG A 199 -17.66 -24.36 19.48
N ARG A 200 -18.56 -24.88 18.63
CA ARG A 200 -20.01 -24.57 18.70
C ARG A 200 -20.67 -25.12 19.96
N LYS A 201 -20.41 -26.39 20.29
CA LYS A 201 -21.13 -27.11 21.36
C LYS A 201 -20.89 -26.61 22.78
N ASN A 202 -19.78 -25.92 23.04
CA ASN A 202 -19.39 -25.47 24.38
C ASN A 202 -19.44 -23.93 24.54
N SER A 203 -20.18 -23.21 23.67
CA SER A 203 -20.35 -21.76 23.83
C SER A 203 -21.55 -21.45 24.72
N PRO A 204 -21.45 -20.57 25.74
CA PRO A 204 -22.58 -20.28 26.64
C PRO A 204 -23.78 -19.64 25.93
N ILE A 205 -23.59 -19.01 24.76
CA ILE A 205 -24.70 -18.53 23.92
C ILE A 205 -25.46 -19.67 23.23
N TYR A 206 -24.85 -20.84 22.96
CA TYR A 206 -25.56 -22.00 22.42
C TYR A 206 -26.48 -22.66 23.46
N GLU A 207 -26.06 -22.70 24.73
CA GLU A 207 -26.94 -23.16 25.82
C GLU A 207 -28.09 -22.17 26.06
N MET A 208 -27.82 -20.87 25.98
CA MET A 208 -28.85 -19.83 26.04
C MET A 208 -29.84 -19.92 24.87
N GLU A 209 -29.36 -20.12 23.63
CA GLU A 209 -30.20 -20.32 22.43
C GLU A 209 -31.09 -21.56 22.56
N LYS A 210 -30.62 -22.63 23.23
CA LYS A 210 -31.40 -23.87 23.45
C LYS A 210 -32.44 -23.77 24.57
N HIS A 211 -32.25 -22.87 25.55
CA HIS A 211 -33.08 -22.79 26.76
C HIS A 211 -33.90 -21.51 26.91
N CYS A 212 -33.64 -20.48 26.10
CA CYS A 212 -34.35 -19.21 26.14
C CYS A 212 -34.98 -18.93 24.77
N ASN A 213 -36.28 -18.63 24.75
CA ASN A 213 -36.93 -18.06 23.58
C ASN A 213 -36.42 -16.63 23.42
N ILE A 214 -35.74 -16.32 22.32
CA ILE A 214 -35.23 -14.97 22.04
C ILE A 214 -36.09 -14.34 20.96
N GLU A 215 -36.73 -13.22 21.28
CA GLU A 215 -37.46 -12.40 20.31
C GLU A 215 -36.69 -11.10 20.03
N ILE A 216 -36.72 -10.66 18.78
CA ILE A 216 -36.06 -9.43 18.32
C ILE A 216 -37.09 -8.60 17.55
N ALA A 217 -37.52 -7.50 18.16
CA ALA A 217 -38.40 -6.52 17.55
C ALA A 217 -37.57 -5.33 17.08
N ALA A 218 -37.54 -5.05 15.78
CA ALA A 218 -36.75 -3.98 15.20
C ALA A 218 -37.54 -3.11 14.21
N GLN A 219 -37.14 -1.84 14.12
CA GLN A 219 -37.65 -0.86 13.19
C GLN A 219 -36.57 -0.48 12.17
N ILE A 220 -36.92 -0.51 10.88
CA ILE A 220 -36.00 -0.19 9.78
C ILE A 220 -36.33 1.20 9.23
N SER A 221 -35.37 2.12 9.28
CA SER A 221 -35.48 3.45 8.66
C SER A 221 -34.48 3.63 7.52
N ARG A 222 -34.84 4.44 6.52
CA ARG A 222 -33.97 4.80 5.39
C ARG A 222 -33.26 6.11 5.74
N ILE A 223 -31.94 6.09 5.78
CA ILE A 223 -31.10 7.29 5.87
C ILE A 223 -30.98 7.85 4.45
N SER A 224 -31.62 8.99 4.19
CA SER A 224 -31.42 9.74 2.95
C SER A 224 -29.97 10.22 2.84
N SER A 225 -29.27 9.83 1.78
CA SER A 225 -27.90 10.30 1.52
C SER A 225 -27.90 11.79 1.11
N SER A 226 -26.97 12.56 1.64
CA SER A 226 -26.81 13.98 1.30
C SER A 226 -26.07 14.16 -0.03
N GLN A 227 -26.81 14.04 -1.15
CA GLN A 227 -26.50 14.50 -2.51
C GLN A 227 -25.17 14.09 -3.20
N ASN A 228 -24.21 13.44 -2.54
CA ASN A 228 -22.85 13.24 -3.09
C ASN A 228 -22.22 11.84 -2.83
N ASP A 229 -22.96 10.88 -2.27
CA ASP A 229 -22.53 9.47 -2.23
C ASP A 229 -23.52 8.64 -3.05
N GLY A 230 -22.99 7.74 -3.88
CA GLY A 230 -23.72 7.11 -4.99
C GLY A 230 -25.02 6.41 -4.58
N ASP A 231 -25.95 6.35 -5.54
CA ASP A 231 -27.39 6.00 -5.48
C ASP A 231 -27.73 4.64 -4.81
N HIS A 232 -27.45 4.52 -3.52
CA HIS A 232 -27.67 3.33 -2.71
C HIS A 232 -28.26 3.69 -1.35
N ASP A 233 -29.40 3.08 -1.07
CA ASP A 233 -30.14 3.30 0.17
C ASP A 233 -29.39 2.73 1.37
N ARG A 234 -29.08 3.62 2.31
CA ARG A 234 -28.56 3.24 3.62
C ARG A 234 -29.74 2.98 4.54
N TYR A 235 -29.81 1.77 5.06
CA TYR A 235 -30.82 1.35 6.03
C TYR A 235 -30.23 1.37 7.45
N HIS A 236 -31.05 1.77 8.40
CA HIS A 236 -30.74 1.81 9.83
C HIS A 236 -31.72 0.91 10.56
N ILE A 237 -31.20 0.01 11.39
CA ILE A 237 -31.97 -0.93 12.20
C ILE A 237 -31.83 -0.51 13.65
N GLU A 238 -32.95 -0.17 14.29
CA GLU A 238 -33.06 -0.07 15.75
C GLU A 238 -33.87 -1.25 16.24
N GLY A 239 -33.25 -2.13 17.02
CA GLY A 239 -33.86 -3.34 17.54
C GLY A 239 -33.81 -3.40 19.06
N LEU A 240 -34.79 -4.09 19.63
CA LEU A 240 -34.81 -4.55 21.00
C LEU A 240 -34.87 -6.07 20.98
N MET A 241 -33.91 -6.71 21.63
CA MET A 241 -33.81 -8.16 21.79
C MET A 241 -34.15 -8.51 23.23
N GLU A 242 -35.19 -9.31 23.40
CA GLU A 242 -35.79 -9.66 24.69
C GLU A 242 -36.02 -11.18 24.77
N SER A 243 -36.15 -11.71 25.99
CA SER A 243 -36.62 -13.06 26.23
C SER A 243 -37.98 -12.97 26.91
N PRO A 244 -39.11 -13.36 26.26
CA PRO A 244 -40.35 -13.58 26.99
C PRO A 244 -40.12 -14.57 28.15
N THR A 245 -40.75 -14.29 29.30
CA THR A 245 -40.68 -15.15 30.49
C THR A 245 -41.38 -16.47 30.23
N VAL A 246 -40.64 -17.58 30.32
CA VAL A 246 -41.18 -18.94 30.17
C VAL A 246 -41.34 -19.54 31.56
N ASP A 247 -42.55 -19.38 32.12
CA ASP A 247 -42.94 -19.72 33.49
C ASP A 247 -42.11 -19.00 34.59
N ASP A 248 -42.34 -19.37 35.86
CA ASP A 248 -42.04 -18.63 37.11
C ASP A 248 -40.53 -18.47 37.45
N ASP A 249 -39.65 -18.64 36.46
CA ASP A 249 -38.21 -18.92 36.59
C ASP A 249 -37.30 -17.75 36.12
N GLY A 250 -37.86 -16.53 36.08
CA GLY A 250 -37.18 -15.26 35.84
C GLY A 250 -36.76 -14.96 34.39
N ASP A 251 -36.21 -13.76 34.18
CA ASP A 251 -35.69 -13.34 32.87
C ASP A 251 -34.41 -14.13 32.51
N CYS A 252 -34.28 -14.61 31.27
CA CYS A 252 -33.05 -15.24 30.82
C CYS A 252 -31.85 -14.27 30.80
N PHE A 253 -32.05 -13.08 30.23
CA PHE A 253 -31.08 -11.99 30.12
C PHE A 253 -31.81 -10.63 30.09
N SER A 254 -31.13 -9.55 30.44
CA SER A 254 -31.70 -8.20 30.42
C SER A 254 -31.89 -7.68 28.98
N PRO A 255 -32.95 -6.89 28.70
CA PRO A 255 -33.26 -6.45 27.34
C PRO A 255 -32.10 -5.68 26.69
N LEU A 256 -31.81 -6.04 25.45
CA LEU A 256 -30.64 -5.63 24.70
C LEU A 256 -31.04 -4.71 23.54
N LEU A 257 -30.57 -3.46 23.58
CA LEU A 257 -30.72 -2.52 22.48
C LEU A 257 -29.68 -2.84 21.38
N LEU A 258 -30.16 -3.01 20.15
CA LEU A 258 -29.37 -3.18 18.94
C LEU A 258 -29.51 -1.91 18.07
N ASN A 259 -28.40 -1.27 17.72
CA ASN A 259 -28.38 -0.22 16.70
C ASN A 259 -27.38 -0.62 15.61
N ALA A 260 -27.82 -0.74 14.36
CA ALA A 260 -26.96 -1.15 13.23
C ALA A 260 -27.27 -0.38 11.94
N THR A 261 -26.22 -0.14 11.15
CA THR A 261 -26.28 0.56 9.86
C THR A 261 -25.84 -0.34 8.72
N SER A 262 -26.55 -0.30 7.59
CA SER A 262 -26.24 -1.12 6.41
C SER A 262 -24.89 -0.74 5.81
N VAL A 263 -24.05 -1.74 5.54
CA VAL A 263 -22.78 -1.60 4.83
C VAL A 263 -22.90 -2.34 3.50
N ASN A 264 -23.01 -1.61 2.39
CA ASN A 264 -23.00 -2.22 1.06
C ASN A 264 -21.58 -2.72 0.73
N ILE A 265 -21.36 -4.03 0.86
CA ILE A 265 -20.07 -4.70 0.63
C ILE A 265 -19.72 -4.73 -0.87
N GLU A 266 -20.72 -4.88 -1.75
CA GLU A 266 -20.52 -4.98 -3.21
C GLU A 266 -19.86 -3.72 -3.78
N VAL A 267 -20.21 -2.54 -3.27
CA VAL A 267 -19.56 -1.27 -3.62
C VAL A 267 -18.07 -1.26 -3.26
N TYR A 268 -17.66 -1.89 -2.15
CA TYR A 268 -16.24 -2.00 -1.79
C TYR A 268 -15.51 -2.99 -2.68
N TYR A 269 -16.14 -4.11 -3.02
CA TYR A 269 -15.57 -5.09 -3.95
C TYR A 269 -15.39 -4.51 -5.36
N ASN A 270 -16.40 -3.81 -5.89
CA ASN A 270 -16.30 -3.12 -7.18
C ASN A 270 -15.21 -2.03 -7.18
N LYS A 271 -15.06 -1.27 -6.08
CA LYS A 271 -13.95 -0.31 -5.91
C LYS A 271 -12.58 -1.00 -5.86
N ALA A 272 -12.46 -2.16 -5.21
CA ALA A 272 -11.23 -2.96 -5.15
C ALA A 272 -10.84 -3.55 -6.52
N VAL A 273 -11.83 -4.07 -7.27
CA VAL A 273 -11.63 -4.57 -8.63
C VAL A 273 -11.16 -3.45 -9.56
N ASN A 274 -11.80 -2.29 -9.53
CA ASN A 274 -11.37 -1.14 -10.33
C ASN A 274 -9.95 -0.65 -9.96
N TYR A 275 -9.60 -0.66 -8.68
CA TYR A 275 -8.24 -0.35 -8.23
C TYR A 275 -7.21 -1.37 -8.74
N THR A 276 -7.48 -2.67 -8.63
CA THR A 276 -6.56 -3.72 -9.10
C THR A 276 -6.40 -3.70 -10.61
N LEU A 277 -7.45 -3.43 -11.39
CA LEU A 277 -7.37 -3.21 -12.84
C LEU A 277 -6.50 -2.00 -13.21
N MET A 278 -6.57 -0.91 -12.45
CA MET A 278 -5.65 0.22 -12.60
C MET A 278 -4.20 -0.22 -12.33
N VAL A 279 -3.95 -0.97 -11.25
CA VAL A 279 -2.59 -1.42 -10.87
C VAL A 279 -2.00 -2.39 -11.90
N THR A 280 -2.77 -3.33 -12.44
CA THR A 280 -2.30 -4.26 -13.48
C THR A 280 -1.96 -3.51 -14.77
N PHE A 281 -2.83 -2.60 -15.23
CA PHE A 281 -2.57 -1.75 -16.41
C PHE A 281 -1.32 -0.88 -16.23
N VAL A 282 -1.18 -0.22 -15.08
CA VAL A 282 0.00 0.59 -14.73
C VAL A 282 1.28 -0.27 -14.71
N SER A 283 1.22 -1.48 -14.18
CA SER A 283 2.36 -2.39 -14.13
C SER A 283 2.77 -2.89 -15.51
N PHE A 284 1.80 -3.18 -16.40
CA PHE A 284 2.07 -3.51 -17.80
C PHE A 284 2.75 -2.35 -18.54
N LEU A 285 2.27 -1.11 -18.35
CA LEU A 285 2.90 0.07 -18.93
C LEU A 285 4.34 0.29 -18.40
N GLN A 286 4.58 0.00 -17.12
CA GLN A 286 5.93 0.02 -16.53
C GLN A 286 6.87 -1.00 -17.18
N VAL A 287 6.41 -2.22 -17.49
CA VAL A 287 7.20 -3.21 -18.26
C VAL A 287 7.58 -2.66 -19.63
N LEU A 288 6.63 -2.08 -20.39
CA LEU A 288 6.91 -1.52 -21.72
C LEU A 288 7.94 -0.37 -21.68
N LEU A 289 7.85 0.47 -20.65
CA LEU A 289 8.79 1.57 -20.43
C LEU A 289 10.19 1.05 -20.05
N LEU A 290 10.27 0.05 -19.16
CA LEU A 290 11.52 -0.61 -18.78
C LEU A 290 12.20 -1.28 -19.98
N ILE A 291 11.46 -2.01 -20.81
CA ILE A 291 12.01 -2.66 -22.02
C ILE A 291 12.64 -1.60 -22.95
N ARG A 292 11.93 -0.49 -23.23
CA ARG A 292 12.48 0.60 -24.06
C ARG A 292 13.71 1.27 -23.46
N GLN A 293 13.78 1.40 -22.13
CA GLN A 293 14.96 1.93 -21.46
C GLN A 293 16.14 0.95 -21.47
N MET A 294 15.89 -0.36 -21.33
CA MET A 294 16.90 -1.41 -21.49
C MET A 294 17.47 -1.43 -22.91
N GLU A 295 16.63 -1.27 -23.93
CA GLU A 295 17.04 -1.17 -25.33
C GLU A 295 17.88 0.10 -25.60
N HIS A 296 17.43 1.25 -25.10
CA HIS A 296 18.18 2.52 -25.21
C HIS A 296 19.56 2.47 -24.53
N SER A 297 19.72 1.63 -23.51
CA SER A 297 20.98 1.46 -22.76
C SER A 297 21.65 0.10 -22.99
N ASN A 298 21.38 -0.54 -24.13
CA ASN A 298 21.93 -1.86 -24.48
C ASN A 298 23.47 -1.85 -24.71
N THR A 299 24.08 -0.68 -24.96
CA THR A 299 25.55 -0.55 -25.01
C THR A 299 26.17 -0.52 -23.61
N GLN A 300 27.39 -1.06 -23.48
CA GLN A 300 28.15 -1.04 -22.22
C GLN A 300 28.37 0.40 -21.72
N SER A 301 28.69 1.32 -22.62
CA SER A 301 28.80 2.76 -22.35
C SER A 301 27.48 3.40 -21.87
N GLY A 302 26.33 2.93 -22.37
CA GLY A 302 24.99 3.43 -22.05
C GLY A 302 24.55 2.97 -20.66
N ALA A 303 24.58 1.65 -20.41
CA ALA A 303 24.22 1.08 -19.11
C ALA A 303 25.11 1.60 -17.97
N ALA A 304 26.41 1.80 -18.18
CA ALA A 304 27.32 2.32 -17.14
C ALA A 304 27.05 3.78 -16.70
N LYS A 305 26.28 4.55 -17.48
CA LYS A 305 25.85 5.92 -17.14
C LYS A 305 24.64 5.95 -16.19
N VAL A 306 23.91 4.84 -16.06
CA VAL A 306 22.71 4.73 -15.23
C VAL A 306 23.08 4.37 -13.79
N SER A 307 22.40 4.97 -12.82
CA SER A 307 22.65 4.77 -11.40
C SER A 307 21.97 3.49 -10.89
N ILE A 308 22.77 2.55 -10.41
CA ILE A 308 22.28 1.30 -9.80
C ILE A 308 21.34 1.56 -8.61
N LEU A 309 21.52 2.69 -7.89
CA LEU A 309 20.68 3.08 -6.76
C LEU A 309 19.27 3.51 -7.20
N THR A 310 19.14 4.23 -8.32
CA THR A 310 17.83 4.68 -8.83
C THR A 310 16.96 3.52 -9.29
N ILE A 311 17.53 2.49 -9.93
CA ILE A 311 16.78 1.29 -10.31
C ILE A 311 16.56 0.38 -9.07
N GLY A 312 17.52 0.32 -8.15
CA GLY A 312 17.41 -0.48 -6.92
C GLY A 312 16.29 0.02 -5.99
N GLN A 313 16.21 1.32 -5.78
CA GLN A 313 15.15 1.96 -4.98
C GLN A 313 13.76 1.78 -5.62
N GLN A 314 13.68 1.79 -6.95
CA GLN A 314 12.47 1.47 -7.69
C GLN A 314 12.02 0.02 -7.49
N ALA A 315 12.93 -0.94 -7.63
CA ALA A 315 12.65 -2.36 -7.38
C ALA A 315 12.24 -2.65 -5.93
N ILE A 316 12.82 -1.93 -4.95
CA ILE A 316 12.41 -2.02 -3.54
C ILE A 316 10.96 -1.53 -3.37
N MET A 317 10.57 -0.42 -4.00
CA MET A 317 9.18 0.06 -3.94
C MET A 317 8.19 -0.92 -4.58
N ASP A 318 8.50 -1.50 -5.74
CA ASP A 318 7.61 -2.47 -6.38
C ASP A 318 7.54 -3.82 -5.66
N ALA A 319 8.62 -4.23 -4.98
CA ALA A 319 8.59 -5.35 -4.05
C ALA A 319 7.68 -5.08 -2.84
N TYR A 320 7.72 -3.88 -2.23
CA TYR A 320 6.76 -3.53 -1.17
C TYR A 320 5.31 -3.47 -1.66
N LEU A 321 5.07 -2.91 -2.86
CA LEU A 321 3.74 -2.92 -3.46
C LEU A 321 3.27 -4.35 -3.74
N CYS A 322 4.14 -5.23 -4.26
CA CYS A 322 3.82 -6.64 -4.47
C CYS A 322 3.41 -7.33 -3.15
N LEU A 323 4.20 -7.15 -2.09
CA LEU A 323 3.90 -7.71 -0.77
C LEU A 323 2.58 -7.16 -0.21
N LEU A 324 2.33 -5.86 -0.34
CA LEU A 324 1.08 -5.24 0.14
C LEU A 324 -0.15 -5.82 -0.58
N HIS A 325 -0.12 -5.98 -1.90
CA HIS A 325 -1.24 -6.56 -2.64
C HIS A 325 -1.42 -8.05 -2.31
N LEU A 326 -0.34 -8.81 -2.14
CA LEU A 326 -0.42 -10.21 -1.73
C LEU A 326 -1.04 -10.35 -0.33
N THR A 327 -0.59 -9.57 0.65
CA THR A 327 -1.16 -9.54 2.01
C THR A 327 -2.62 -9.08 1.99
N ALA A 328 -2.98 -8.07 1.19
CA ALA A 328 -4.36 -7.63 1.05
C ALA A 328 -5.29 -8.72 0.46
N GLY A 329 -4.79 -9.50 -0.51
CA GLY A 329 -5.50 -10.66 -1.05
C GLY A 329 -5.67 -11.78 -0.03
N ILE A 330 -4.65 -12.06 0.81
CA ILE A 330 -4.72 -13.08 1.87
C ILE A 330 -5.70 -12.65 2.98
N LEU A 331 -5.77 -11.36 3.32
CA LEU A 331 -6.70 -10.85 4.33
C LEU A 331 -8.16 -10.76 3.86
N VAL A 332 -8.42 -10.80 2.55
CA VAL A 332 -9.77 -10.70 1.97
C VAL A 332 -9.93 -11.79 0.92
N GLU A 333 -10.22 -13.01 1.38
CA GLU A 333 -10.29 -14.23 0.56
C GLU A 333 -11.17 -14.08 -0.69
N SER A 334 -12.32 -13.39 -0.58
CA SER A 334 -13.25 -13.11 -1.68
C SER A 334 -12.64 -12.26 -2.82
N LEU A 335 -11.54 -11.55 -2.56
CA LEU A 335 -10.81 -10.74 -3.53
C LEU A 335 -9.40 -11.28 -3.83
N PHE A 336 -9.04 -12.47 -3.30
CA PHE A 336 -7.70 -13.04 -3.42
C PHE A 336 -7.24 -13.12 -4.88
N ASN A 337 -8.05 -13.68 -5.77
CA ASN A 337 -7.73 -13.80 -7.20
C ASN A 337 -7.37 -12.44 -7.82
N THR A 338 -8.17 -11.41 -7.56
CA THR A 338 -8.00 -10.09 -8.17
C THR A 338 -6.74 -9.40 -7.65
N PHE A 339 -6.49 -9.44 -6.33
CA PHE A 339 -5.25 -8.91 -5.75
C PHE A 339 -4.01 -9.72 -6.13
N ALA A 340 -4.12 -11.05 -6.26
CA ALA A 340 -3.05 -11.93 -6.70
C ALA A 340 -2.61 -11.62 -8.14
N THR A 341 -3.52 -11.30 -9.06
CA THR A 341 -3.11 -10.85 -10.41
C THR A 341 -2.30 -9.55 -10.37
N ALA A 342 -2.70 -8.56 -9.57
CA ALA A 342 -1.95 -7.31 -9.40
C ALA A 342 -0.58 -7.55 -8.76
N ALA A 343 -0.50 -8.42 -7.74
CA ALA A 343 0.75 -8.83 -7.12
C ALA A 343 1.66 -9.56 -8.12
N PHE A 344 1.13 -10.47 -8.95
CA PHE A 344 1.90 -11.19 -9.98
C PHE A 344 2.54 -10.24 -11.00
N PHE A 345 1.79 -9.26 -11.53
CA PHE A 345 2.37 -8.28 -12.46
C PHE A 345 3.46 -7.42 -11.79
N LYS A 346 3.29 -7.03 -10.52
CA LYS A 346 4.34 -6.34 -9.75
C LYS A 346 5.55 -7.23 -9.49
N PHE A 347 5.35 -8.51 -9.16
CA PHE A 347 6.40 -9.50 -9.02
C PHE A 347 7.23 -9.61 -10.29
N VAL A 348 6.59 -9.71 -11.46
CA VAL A 348 7.25 -9.74 -12.77
C VAL A 348 8.06 -8.46 -13.03
N VAL A 349 7.51 -7.27 -12.71
CA VAL A 349 8.24 -5.99 -12.83
C VAL A 349 9.54 -6.01 -12.02
N PHE A 350 9.46 -6.23 -10.70
CA PHE A 350 10.64 -6.06 -9.86
C PHE A 350 11.63 -7.24 -10.01
N SER A 351 11.14 -8.48 -9.99
CA SER A 351 12.00 -9.67 -9.90
C SER A 351 12.63 -10.11 -11.23
N ILE A 352 11.98 -9.78 -12.36
CA ILE A 352 12.48 -10.14 -13.69
C ILE A 352 13.07 -8.92 -14.39
N PHE A 353 12.27 -7.88 -14.66
CA PHE A 353 12.73 -6.75 -15.48
C PHE A 353 13.72 -5.84 -14.76
N GLU A 354 13.39 -5.37 -13.55
CA GLU A 354 14.27 -4.44 -12.83
C GLU A 354 15.54 -5.14 -12.31
N MET A 355 15.46 -6.40 -11.84
CA MET A 355 16.65 -7.21 -11.52
C MET A 355 17.56 -7.42 -12.73
N ARG A 356 17.00 -7.83 -13.88
CA ARG A 356 17.79 -8.01 -15.11
C ARG A 356 18.47 -6.70 -15.54
N TYR A 357 17.80 -5.56 -15.34
CA TYR A 357 18.39 -4.26 -15.66
C TYR A 357 19.48 -3.84 -14.67
N LEU A 358 19.28 -4.07 -13.36
CA LEU A 358 20.32 -3.89 -12.34
C LEU A 358 21.59 -4.69 -12.66
N LEU A 359 21.44 -5.93 -13.14
CA LEU A 359 22.56 -6.78 -13.55
C LEU A 359 23.26 -6.27 -14.81
N ALA A 360 22.51 -5.76 -15.79
CA ALA A 360 23.09 -5.13 -16.97
C ALA A 360 23.93 -3.89 -16.60
N ILE A 361 23.39 -3.01 -15.74
CA ILE A 361 24.09 -1.81 -15.24
C ILE A 361 25.33 -2.19 -14.41
N TRP A 362 25.20 -3.17 -13.52
CA TRP A 362 26.29 -3.65 -12.67
C TRP A 362 27.44 -4.23 -13.50
N LYS A 363 27.13 -5.09 -14.48
CA LYS A 363 28.11 -5.68 -15.40
C LYS A 363 28.76 -4.61 -16.27
N ALA A 364 28.00 -3.66 -16.80
CA ALA A 364 28.52 -2.57 -17.61
C ALA A 364 29.46 -1.64 -16.82
N SER A 365 29.23 -1.47 -15.52
CA SER A 365 30.05 -0.66 -14.62
C SER A 365 31.37 -1.34 -14.20
N ARG A 366 31.57 -2.62 -14.52
CA ARG A 366 32.75 -3.42 -14.14
C ARG A 366 33.21 -4.31 -15.30
N PRO A 367 34.01 -3.80 -16.25
CA PRO A 367 34.57 -4.63 -17.31
C PRO A 367 35.48 -5.72 -16.70
N MET A 368 35.16 -6.97 -17.01
CA MET A 368 35.84 -8.14 -16.44
C MET A 368 37.09 -8.48 -17.26
N ASN A 369 38.17 -8.85 -16.57
CA ASN A 369 39.35 -9.39 -17.23
C ASN A 369 39.07 -10.83 -17.70
N ASN A 370 39.57 -11.22 -18.88
CA ASN A 370 39.02 -12.33 -19.70
C ASN A 370 39.18 -13.77 -19.15
N GLY A 371 39.69 -13.99 -17.94
CA GLY A 371 40.01 -15.33 -17.40
C GLY A 371 39.06 -15.88 -16.33
N GLU A 372 38.78 -15.10 -15.28
CA GLU A 372 38.19 -15.60 -14.02
C GLU A 372 36.68 -15.31 -13.89
N GLY A 373 36.00 -15.21 -15.03
CA GLY A 373 34.78 -14.41 -15.13
C GLY A 373 33.54 -15.03 -14.46
N TRP A 374 33.23 -16.30 -14.75
CA TRP A 374 31.90 -16.85 -14.48
C TRP A 374 31.61 -17.05 -12.99
N GLU A 375 32.53 -17.67 -12.25
CA GLU A 375 32.36 -17.89 -10.81
C GLU A 375 32.41 -16.58 -10.01
N THR A 376 33.29 -15.66 -10.39
CA THR A 376 33.33 -14.30 -9.83
C THR A 376 31.99 -13.58 -10.07
N MET A 377 31.44 -13.67 -11.28
CA MET A 377 30.11 -13.10 -11.60
C MET A 377 28.99 -13.74 -10.78
N ARG A 378 28.99 -15.08 -10.60
CA ARG A 378 28.01 -15.80 -9.77
C ARG A 378 28.09 -15.38 -8.30
N ARG A 379 29.29 -15.19 -7.75
CA ARG A 379 29.49 -14.72 -6.38
C ARG A 379 28.97 -13.29 -6.20
N GLU A 380 29.34 -12.38 -7.08
CA GLU A 380 28.87 -10.99 -7.02
C GLU A 380 27.34 -10.85 -7.26
N LEU A 381 26.77 -11.71 -8.12
CA LEU A 381 25.32 -11.84 -8.32
C LEU A 381 24.59 -12.21 -7.02
N SER A 382 25.12 -13.19 -6.29
CA SER A 382 24.61 -13.58 -4.96
C SER A 382 24.74 -12.43 -3.94
N VAL A 383 25.85 -11.68 -3.98
CA VAL A 383 26.05 -10.47 -3.15
C VAL A 383 25.05 -9.35 -3.50
N LEU A 384 24.69 -9.17 -4.77
CA LEU A 384 23.67 -8.19 -5.17
C LEU A 384 22.28 -8.59 -4.66
N TYR A 385 21.87 -9.85 -4.83
CA TYR A 385 20.58 -10.34 -4.35
C TYR A 385 20.46 -10.34 -2.83
N SER A 386 21.48 -10.81 -2.10
CA SER A 386 21.50 -10.78 -0.63
C SER A 386 21.43 -9.36 -0.08
N ARG A 387 22.08 -8.38 -0.73
CA ARG A 387 21.90 -6.96 -0.41
C ARG A 387 20.49 -6.47 -0.68
N PHE A 388 19.90 -6.82 -1.83
CA PHE A 388 18.52 -6.43 -2.14
C PHE A 388 17.52 -6.98 -1.12
N TYR A 389 17.56 -8.28 -0.83
CA TYR A 389 16.66 -8.92 0.15
C TYR A 389 16.95 -8.45 1.58
N GLY A 390 18.21 -8.16 1.94
CA GLY A 390 18.56 -7.56 3.22
C GLY A 390 17.99 -6.14 3.39
N ILE A 391 18.01 -5.32 2.34
CA ILE A 391 17.39 -3.98 2.36
C ILE A 391 15.86 -4.09 2.38
N LEU A 392 15.28 -5.03 1.64
CA LEU A 392 13.84 -5.29 1.64
C LEU A 392 13.35 -5.69 3.05
N LEU A 393 13.96 -6.71 3.66
CA LEU A 393 13.61 -7.18 5.00
C LEU A 393 13.87 -6.10 6.07
N GLY A 394 15.03 -5.45 5.99
CA GLY A 394 15.38 -4.35 6.91
C GLY A 394 14.42 -3.18 6.83
N GLY A 395 13.92 -2.84 5.63
CA GLY A 395 12.94 -1.78 5.46
C GLY A 395 11.52 -2.15 5.92
N ILE A 396 11.13 -3.43 5.92
CA ILE A 396 9.90 -3.88 6.64
C ILE A 396 10.02 -3.56 8.12
N LEU A 397 11.15 -3.92 8.75
CA LEU A 397 11.41 -3.65 10.17
C LEU A 397 11.42 -2.14 10.49
N VAL A 398 12.04 -1.33 9.62
CA VAL A 398 12.02 0.15 9.75
C VAL A 398 10.60 0.71 9.59
N MET A 399 9.81 0.20 8.64
CA MET A 399 8.42 0.63 8.44
C MET A 399 7.53 0.28 9.65
N TYR A 400 7.78 -0.86 10.29
CA TYR A 400 7.10 -1.29 11.51
C TYR A 400 7.46 -0.42 12.72
N GLU A 401 8.75 -0.29 13.03
CA GLU A 401 9.24 0.48 14.19
C GLU A 401 8.89 1.98 14.08
N PHE A 402 9.04 2.55 12.88
CA PHE A 402 8.83 3.97 12.60
C PHE A 402 7.51 4.27 11.88
N HIS A 403 6.45 3.46 12.08
CA HIS A 403 5.13 3.66 11.46
C HIS A 403 4.56 5.08 11.71
N ASN A 404 4.85 5.69 12.87
CA ASN A 404 4.48 7.08 13.18
C ASN A 404 5.09 8.13 12.22
N PHE A 405 6.17 7.76 11.51
CA PHE A 405 6.86 8.59 10.52
C PHE A 405 6.63 8.10 9.07
N LEU A 406 5.56 7.35 8.81
CA LEU A 406 5.24 6.77 7.50
C LEU A 406 5.19 7.80 6.37
N ARG A 407 4.66 9.01 6.60
CA ARG A 407 4.61 10.09 5.59
C ARG A 407 6.01 10.56 5.14
N PRO A 408 6.94 10.92 6.05
CA PRO A 408 8.36 11.11 5.72
C PRO A 408 9.03 9.91 5.04
N ILE A 409 8.76 8.68 5.49
CA ILE A 409 9.34 7.46 4.90
C ILE A 409 8.88 7.27 3.45
N LEU A 410 7.59 7.52 3.15
CA LEU A 410 7.08 7.51 1.78
C LEU A 410 7.78 8.57 0.91
N LEU A 411 7.95 9.81 1.39
CA LEU A 411 8.68 10.84 0.63
C LEU A 411 10.13 10.43 0.34
N LEU A 412 10.80 9.75 1.29
CA LEU A 412 12.13 9.17 1.07
C LEU A 412 12.08 8.07 0.00
N LEU A 413 11.11 7.16 0.02
CA LEU A 413 10.95 6.12 -1.01
C LEU A 413 10.71 6.73 -2.41
N TYR A 414 9.88 7.77 -2.50
CA TYR A 414 9.61 8.53 -3.74
C TYR A 414 10.75 9.47 -4.19
N SER A 415 11.93 9.43 -3.57
CA SER A 415 13.13 10.20 -3.98
C SER A 415 14.00 9.50 -5.05
N PHE A 416 13.47 8.48 -5.73
CA PHE A 416 14.23 7.52 -6.54
C PHE A 416 14.99 8.13 -7.74
N TRP A 417 14.68 9.35 -8.18
CA TRP A 417 15.45 10.04 -9.22
C TRP A 417 16.69 10.77 -8.69
N ILE A 418 16.74 11.13 -7.40
CA ILE A 418 17.85 11.88 -6.81
C ILE A 418 19.21 11.18 -6.99
N PRO A 419 19.35 9.85 -6.80
CA PRO A 419 20.62 9.16 -7.04
C PRO A 419 21.12 9.29 -8.49
N GLN A 420 20.23 9.31 -9.48
CA GLN A 420 20.59 9.56 -10.88
C GLN A 420 21.04 11.01 -11.10
N ILE A 421 20.34 12.01 -10.54
CA ILE A 421 20.72 13.43 -10.66
C ILE A 421 22.15 13.65 -10.13
N ILE A 422 22.46 13.06 -8.97
CA ILE A 422 23.79 13.09 -8.35
C ILE A 422 24.82 12.36 -9.24
N THR A 423 24.48 11.17 -9.74
CA THR A 423 25.37 10.38 -10.61
C THR A 423 25.71 11.14 -11.90
N ASN A 424 24.74 11.85 -12.49
CA ASN A 424 24.92 12.67 -13.69
C ASN A 424 25.89 13.83 -13.47
N VAL A 425 25.77 14.52 -12.34
CA VAL A 425 26.69 15.61 -11.96
C VAL A 425 28.12 15.10 -11.81
N ILE A 426 28.30 14.03 -11.02
CA ILE A 426 29.61 13.48 -10.69
C ILE A 426 30.31 12.95 -11.95
N ARG A 427 29.66 12.05 -12.71
CA ARG A 427 30.26 11.35 -13.86
C ARG A 427 30.20 12.14 -15.18
N ASP A 428 29.54 13.30 -15.19
CA ASP A 428 29.20 14.08 -16.39
C ASP A 428 28.43 13.25 -17.46
N SER A 429 27.54 12.36 -17.00
CA SER A 429 26.78 11.47 -17.86
C SER A 429 25.81 12.24 -18.78
N ARG A 430 26.13 12.32 -20.07
CA ARG A 430 25.21 12.84 -21.09
C ARG A 430 24.19 11.77 -21.50
N LYS A 431 22.91 12.16 -21.55
CA LYS A 431 21.75 11.36 -22.00
C LYS A 431 21.72 9.92 -21.45
N PRO A 432 21.72 9.73 -20.11
CA PRO A 432 21.72 8.39 -19.49
C PRO A 432 20.37 7.67 -19.57
N LEU A 433 19.27 8.43 -19.63
CA LEU A 433 17.90 7.95 -19.60
C LEU A 433 17.10 8.55 -20.76
N HIS A 434 16.20 7.75 -21.31
CA HIS A 434 15.30 8.17 -22.37
C HIS A 434 14.19 9.10 -21.82
N PRO A 435 13.88 10.25 -22.46
CA PRO A 435 12.90 11.20 -21.91
C PRO A 435 11.50 10.61 -21.67
N HIS A 436 11.04 9.73 -22.57
CA HIS A 436 9.76 9.02 -22.42
C HIS A 436 9.75 8.05 -21.24
N TYR A 437 10.90 7.47 -20.87
CA TYR A 437 11.03 6.63 -19.68
C TYR A 437 10.93 7.49 -18.41
N ILE A 438 11.59 8.65 -18.35
CA ILE A 438 11.49 9.58 -17.21
C ILE A 438 10.03 9.99 -16.99
N LEU A 439 9.36 10.50 -18.03
CA LEU A 439 7.95 10.94 -17.94
C LEU A 439 7.00 9.77 -17.65
N GLY A 440 7.11 8.66 -18.38
CA GLY A 440 6.26 7.49 -18.17
C GLY A 440 6.38 6.88 -16.77
N MET A 441 7.60 6.75 -16.24
CA MET A 441 7.81 6.19 -14.90
C MET A 441 7.34 7.14 -13.78
N THR A 442 7.45 8.45 -13.96
CA THR A 442 6.91 9.42 -12.98
C THR A 442 5.39 9.36 -12.89
N ILE A 443 4.70 9.37 -14.05
CA ILE A 443 3.23 9.34 -14.13
C ILE A 443 2.70 8.00 -13.59
N THR A 444 3.27 6.87 -14.04
CA THR A 444 2.82 5.54 -13.60
C THR A 444 3.04 5.30 -12.11
N ARG A 445 4.17 5.75 -11.53
CA ARG A 445 4.42 5.61 -10.08
C ARG A 445 3.59 6.58 -9.22
N LEU A 446 3.07 7.68 -9.78
CA LEU A 446 2.14 8.58 -9.10
C LEU A 446 0.70 8.03 -9.00
N ALA A 447 0.29 7.11 -9.85
CA ALA A 447 -1.10 6.62 -9.91
C ALA A 447 -1.59 6.02 -8.58
N ILE A 448 -0.80 5.15 -7.96
CA ILE A 448 -1.15 4.46 -6.69
C ILE A 448 -1.29 5.44 -5.51
N PRO A 449 -0.29 6.30 -5.18
CA PRO A 449 -0.43 7.22 -4.05
C PRO A 449 -1.52 8.27 -4.29
N LEU A 450 -1.75 8.72 -5.53
CA LEU A 450 -2.86 9.64 -5.83
C LEU A 450 -4.23 8.98 -5.69
N TYR A 451 -4.37 7.70 -6.07
CA TYR A 451 -5.60 6.95 -5.80
C TYR A 451 -5.85 6.80 -4.30
N ILE A 452 -4.83 6.40 -3.53
CA ILE A 452 -4.98 6.11 -2.10
C ILE A 452 -5.24 7.39 -1.28
N PHE A 453 -4.46 8.45 -1.47
CA PHE A 453 -4.50 9.65 -0.64
C PHE A 453 -5.25 10.83 -1.26
N GLY A 454 -5.58 10.78 -2.56
CA GLY A 454 -6.25 11.86 -3.28
C GLY A 454 -7.71 11.58 -3.64
N CYS A 455 -8.11 10.31 -3.79
CA CYS A 455 -9.49 9.96 -4.12
C CYS A 455 -10.38 9.90 -2.86
N PRO A 456 -11.48 10.66 -2.76
CA PRO A 456 -12.38 10.62 -1.61
C PRO A 456 -13.19 9.31 -1.53
N HIS A 457 -13.33 8.57 -2.64
CA HIS A 457 -14.01 7.27 -2.69
C HIS A 457 -13.01 6.11 -2.88
N ASN A 458 -11.87 6.17 -2.20
CA ASN A 458 -10.87 5.11 -2.20
C ASN A 458 -11.43 3.79 -1.60
N PHE A 459 -10.86 2.65 -2.00
CA PHE A 459 -11.19 1.35 -1.43
C PHE A 459 -10.85 1.26 0.08
N MET A 460 -9.71 1.80 0.51
CA MET A 460 -9.19 1.67 1.87
C MET A 460 -9.76 2.66 2.90
N ARG A 461 -10.74 3.50 2.53
CA ARG A 461 -11.37 4.54 3.38
C ARG A 461 -10.40 5.47 4.14
N ILE A 462 -9.23 5.75 3.57
CA ILE A 462 -8.26 6.70 4.15
C ILE A 462 -8.74 8.12 3.83
N GLU A 463 -8.73 9.02 4.81
CA GLU A 463 -9.13 10.42 4.60
C GLU A 463 -8.23 11.11 3.55
N PRO A 464 -8.81 11.83 2.55
CA PRO A 464 -8.05 12.40 1.45
C PRO A 464 -7.24 13.64 1.87
N ASP A 465 -5.92 13.53 1.81
CA ASP A 465 -4.99 14.63 2.12
C ASP A 465 -4.48 15.29 0.83
N LYS A 466 -5.24 16.30 0.38
CA LYS A 466 -4.94 17.08 -0.83
C LYS A 466 -3.58 17.78 -0.75
N SER A 467 -3.20 18.28 0.44
CA SER A 467 -1.94 18.99 0.66
C SER A 467 -0.73 18.07 0.48
N TRP A 468 -0.80 16.85 1.02
CA TRP A 468 0.26 15.85 0.84
C TRP A 468 0.35 15.37 -0.61
N CYS A 469 -0.79 15.16 -1.30
CA CYS A 469 -0.80 14.79 -2.72
C CYS A 469 -0.16 15.85 -3.62
N ILE A 470 -0.48 17.13 -3.42
CA ILE A 470 0.13 18.25 -4.15
C ILE A 470 1.64 18.30 -3.87
N CYS A 471 2.05 18.15 -2.61
CA CYS A 471 3.46 18.10 -2.22
C CYS A 471 4.21 16.96 -2.93
N LEU A 472 3.64 15.75 -2.99
CA LEU A 472 4.24 14.59 -3.67
C LEU A 472 4.39 14.82 -5.19
N VAL A 473 3.34 15.35 -5.84
CA VAL A 473 3.36 15.65 -7.29
C VAL A 473 4.41 16.70 -7.61
N VAL A 474 4.50 17.78 -6.82
CA VAL A 474 5.54 18.81 -6.99
C VAL A 474 6.92 18.22 -6.73
N PHE A 475 7.09 17.42 -5.68
CA PHE A 475 8.39 16.81 -5.32
C PHE A 475 8.93 15.87 -6.42
N ILE A 476 8.09 14.99 -6.97
CA ILE A 476 8.49 14.08 -8.07
C ILE A 476 8.62 14.84 -9.39
N GLY A 477 7.72 15.80 -9.65
CA GLY A 477 7.75 16.66 -10.84
C GLY A 477 9.04 17.50 -10.92
N LEU A 478 9.50 18.07 -9.80
CA LEU A 478 10.77 18.79 -9.71
C LEU A 478 11.97 17.86 -10.00
N GLN A 479 12.02 16.66 -9.38
CA GLN A 479 13.07 15.67 -9.67
C GLN A 479 13.13 15.31 -11.16
N ALA A 480 11.97 15.02 -11.77
CA ALA A 480 11.85 14.67 -13.18
C ALA A 480 12.26 15.83 -14.10
N SER A 481 11.85 17.05 -13.74
CA SER A 481 12.19 18.28 -14.47
C SER A 481 13.69 18.53 -14.46
N ILE A 482 14.37 18.33 -13.32
CA ILE A 482 15.84 18.45 -13.21
C ILE A 482 16.53 17.40 -14.11
N LEU A 483 16.06 16.15 -14.15
CA LEU A 483 16.61 15.12 -15.04
C LEU A 483 16.42 15.44 -16.53
N LEU A 484 15.25 15.95 -16.93
CA LEU A 484 14.99 16.39 -18.30
C LEU A 484 15.86 17.61 -18.67
N LEU A 485 16.05 18.53 -17.73
CA LEU A 485 16.92 19.69 -17.91
C LEU A 485 18.39 19.28 -18.07
N GLN A 486 18.85 18.28 -17.30
CA GLN A 486 20.17 17.64 -17.50
C GLN A 486 20.29 16.92 -18.86
N HIS A 487 19.18 16.39 -19.41
CA HIS A 487 19.18 15.77 -20.74
C HIS A 487 19.37 16.79 -21.88
N TYR A 488 18.74 17.96 -21.78
CA TYR A 488 18.78 18.99 -22.84
C TYR A 488 19.90 20.02 -22.67
N LEU A 489 20.10 20.57 -21.48
CA LEU A 489 21.12 21.60 -21.20
C LEU A 489 22.46 21.03 -20.70
N GLY A 490 22.50 19.73 -20.39
CA GLY A 490 23.67 19.02 -19.91
C GLY A 490 23.72 18.84 -18.38
N SER A 491 24.44 17.81 -17.96
CA SER A 491 24.60 17.31 -16.59
C SER A 491 24.95 18.36 -15.53
N ARG A 492 25.71 19.40 -15.91
CA ARG A 492 26.32 20.39 -15.00
C ARG A 492 25.84 21.83 -15.22
N TRP A 493 24.75 22.06 -15.97
CA TRP A 493 24.23 23.41 -16.29
C TRP A 493 23.99 24.30 -15.05
N PHE A 494 23.60 23.72 -13.93
CA PHE A 494 23.30 24.44 -12.67
C PHE A 494 24.54 24.76 -11.80
N ILE A 495 25.74 24.28 -12.15
CA ILE A 495 26.90 24.34 -11.26
C ILE A 495 27.92 25.39 -11.74
N PRO A 496 28.36 26.34 -10.87
CA PRO A 496 29.44 27.26 -11.19
C PRO A 496 30.73 26.52 -11.58
N ARG A 497 31.38 26.95 -12.67
CA ARG A 497 32.56 26.28 -13.25
C ARG A 497 33.74 26.11 -12.28
N GLN A 498 33.79 26.91 -11.21
CA GLN A 498 34.84 26.92 -10.18
C GLN A 498 34.81 25.70 -9.24
N ILE A 499 33.71 24.95 -9.19
CA ILE A 499 33.51 23.81 -8.26
C ILE A 499 33.64 22.45 -8.99
N LEU A 500 33.86 22.46 -10.30
CA LEU A 500 34.00 21.24 -11.10
C LEU A 500 35.37 20.58 -10.88
N PRO A 501 35.45 19.25 -10.73
CA PRO A 501 36.71 18.54 -10.83
C PRO A 501 37.28 18.69 -12.25
N GLU A 502 38.60 18.80 -12.33
CA GLU A 502 39.33 18.97 -13.58
C GLU A 502 39.10 17.75 -14.50
N LYS A 503 38.68 18.02 -15.74
CA LYS A 503 38.47 16.98 -16.74
C LYS A 503 39.79 16.58 -17.38
N TYR A 504 39.99 15.28 -17.61
CA TYR A 504 41.14 14.82 -18.40
C TYR A 504 41.05 15.35 -19.84
N SER A 505 42.03 16.14 -20.25
CA SER A 505 42.11 16.69 -21.60
C SER A 505 42.67 15.65 -22.57
N TYR A 506 41.78 14.98 -23.29
CA TYR A 506 42.12 14.08 -24.41
C TYR A 506 42.93 14.78 -25.52
N TYR A 507 42.86 16.11 -25.59
CA TYR A 507 43.64 16.94 -26.52
C TYR A 507 44.90 17.47 -25.82
N ARG A 508 45.98 16.68 -25.82
CA ARG A 508 47.32 17.12 -25.40
C ARG A 508 48.08 17.63 -26.63
N ARG A 509 48.74 18.80 -26.54
CA ARG A 509 49.67 19.27 -27.59
C ARG A 509 50.98 18.49 -27.50
N PHE A 510 51.59 18.23 -28.64
CA PHE A 510 52.83 17.47 -28.76
C PHE A 510 53.94 18.38 -29.32
N ASP A 511 55.19 18.17 -28.90
CA ASP A 511 56.33 18.88 -29.48
C ASP A 511 56.75 18.22 -30.79
N PRO A 512 56.97 18.98 -31.87
CA PRO A 512 57.10 18.45 -33.23
C PRO A 512 58.45 17.75 -33.54
N GLU A 513 59.35 17.61 -32.57
CA GLU A 513 60.70 17.07 -32.81
C GLU A 513 60.75 15.53 -32.92
N ALA A 514 59.69 14.82 -32.52
CA ALA A 514 59.62 13.36 -32.61
C ALA A 514 58.78 12.92 -33.83
N ASN A 515 59.38 12.91 -35.02
CA ASN A 515 58.80 12.41 -36.28
C ASN A 515 58.55 10.88 -36.26
N HIS A 516 57.55 10.44 -35.49
CA HIS A 516 57.04 9.07 -35.52
C HIS A 516 55.62 9.10 -36.09
N ALA A 517 55.41 8.43 -37.23
CA ALA A 517 54.06 8.13 -37.69
C ALA A 517 53.45 7.12 -36.71
N ILE A 518 52.43 7.54 -35.97
CA ILE A 518 51.71 6.67 -35.03
C ILE A 518 50.42 6.21 -35.71
N ASP A 519 50.23 4.89 -35.85
CA ASP A 519 49.03 4.33 -36.46
C ASP A 519 47.87 4.20 -35.46
N CYS A 520 46.67 4.57 -35.88
CA CYS A 520 45.47 4.38 -35.08
C CYS A 520 44.96 2.93 -35.17
N VAL A 521 45.09 2.17 -34.08
CA VAL A 521 44.66 0.75 -33.98
C VAL A 521 43.16 0.51 -34.31
N ILE A 522 42.32 1.56 -34.29
CA ILE A 522 40.89 1.46 -34.60
C ILE A 522 40.63 1.40 -36.12
N CYS A 523 41.39 2.12 -36.93
CA CYS A 523 41.19 2.22 -38.39
C CYS A 523 42.41 1.81 -39.23
N MET A 524 43.53 1.44 -38.59
CA MET A 524 44.79 1.04 -39.21
C MET A 524 45.35 2.08 -40.20
N THR A 525 45.23 3.37 -39.85
CA THR A 525 45.72 4.50 -40.65
C THR A 525 46.62 5.38 -39.79
N SER A 526 47.63 6.00 -40.40
CA SER A 526 48.54 6.94 -39.72
C SER A 526 47.81 8.15 -39.15
N ILE A 527 48.35 8.68 -38.05
CA ILE A 527 47.90 9.92 -37.41
C ILE A 527 48.89 11.02 -37.77
N ASP A 528 48.48 11.96 -38.63
CA ASP A 528 49.31 13.10 -39.04
C ASP A 528 49.41 14.15 -37.92
N LEU A 529 50.38 13.95 -37.02
CA LEU A 529 50.64 14.82 -35.86
C LEU A 529 51.01 16.28 -36.25
N THR A 530 51.40 16.51 -37.50
CA THR A 530 51.80 17.81 -38.05
C THR A 530 50.61 18.72 -38.38
N GLN A 531 49.42 18.17 -38.65
CA GLN A 531 48.30 18.93 -39.20
C GLN A 531 47.09 18.93 -38.24
N ARG A 532 47.08 19.91 -37.33
CA ARG A 532 46.05 20.23 -36.31
C ARG A 532 45.91 19.25 -35.14
N SER A 533 46.25 19.74 -33.95
CA SER A 533 46.07 19.09 -32.63
C SER A 533 44.60 18.84 -32.20
N ARG A 534 43.63 18.85 -33.12
CA ARG A 534 42.20 18.60 -32.85
C ARG A 534 41.71 17.27 -33.40
N ASP A 535 42.45 16.67 -34.33
CA ASP A 535 42.07 15.43 -35.00
C ASP A 535 42.71 14.18 -34.37
N CYS A 536 43.58 14.36 -33.37
CA CYS A 536 44.14 13.32 -32.51
C CYS A 536 43.63 13.45 -31.06
N MET A 537 43.34 12.31 -30.43
CA MET A 537 43.06 12.18 -28.99
C MET A 537 44.09 11.23 -28.34
N VAL A 538 44.53 11.60 -27.13
CA VAL A 538 45.43 10.81 -26.28
C VAL A 538 44.64 10.28 -25.08
N THR A 539 44.90 9.04 -24.68
CA THR A 539 44.27 8.40 -23.52
C THR A 539 45.15 8.52 -22.26
N PRO A 540 44.63 8.35 -21.02
CA PRO A 540 45.43 8.35 -19.78
C PRO A 540 46.41 7.17 -19.62
N CYS A 541 46.58 6.37 -20.67
CA CYS A 541 47.62 5.35 -20.80
C CYS A 541 48.56 5.65 -21.96
N ASP A 542 48.56 6.92 -22.40
CA ASP A 542 49.38 7.53 -23.45
C ASP A 542 49.34 6.81 -24.82
N HIS A 543 48.22 6.14 -25.13
CA HIS A 543 47.91 5.66 -26.48
C HIS A 543 47.15 6.71 -27.29
N PHE A 544 47.47 6.81 -28.58
CA PHE A 544 47.00 7.82 -29.53
C PHE A 544 45.98 7.24 -30.52
N PHE A 545 44.97 8.02 -30.87
CA PHE A 545 43.91 7.64 -31.80
C PHE A 545 43.38 8.87 -32.56
N HIS A 546 42.80 8.70 -33.75
CA HIS A 546 42.02 9.78 -34.35
C HIS A 546 40.80 10.12 -33.48
N SER A 547 40.49 11.41 -33.36
CA SER A 547 39.38 11.96 -32.57
C SER A 547 38.04 11.28 -32.90
N GLY A 548 37.69 11.21 -34.19
CA GLY A 548 36.47 10.54 -34.65
C GLY A 548 36.47 9.02 -34.50
N CYS A 549 37.63 8.38 -34.31
CA CYS A 549 37.73 6.93 -34.07
C CYS A 549 37.55 6.62 -32.57
N LEU A 550 38.28 7.32 -31.70
CA LEU A 550 38.17 7.13 -30.26
C LEU A 550 36.78 7.53 -29.73
N GLN A 551 36.18 8.60 -30.27
CA GLN A 551 34.82 9.01 -29.88
C GLN A 551 33.78 7.91 -30.18
N ARG A 552 33.77 7.37 -31.41
CA ARG A 552 32.91 6.23 -31.79
C ARG A 552 33.18 4.97 -30.95
N TRP A 553 34.43 4.75 -30.55
CA TRP A 553 34.77 3.65 -29.65
C TRP A 553 34.23 3.86 -28.23
N MET A 554 34.38 5.05 -27.65
CA MET A 554 33.84 5.41 -26.33
C MET A 554 32.31 5.33 -26.28
N ASP A 555 31.62 5.60 -27.39
CA ASP A 555 30.17 5.38 -27.51
C ASP A 555 29.77 3.90 -27.43
N ILE A 556 30.69 2.96 -27.60
CA ILE A 556 30.44 1.50 -27.46
C ILE A 556 31.02 0.98 -26.13
N LYS A 557 32.30 1.28 -25.82
CA LYS A 557 33.04 0.84 -24.63
C LYS A 557 33.96 1.92 -24.06
N MET A 558 33.93 2.10 -22.74
CA MET A 558 34.79 3.04 -22.00
C MET A 558 36.15 2.43 -21.61
N GLU A 559 36.83 1.79 -22.56
CA GLU A 559 38.11 1.08 -22.38
C GLU A 559 39.07 1.45 -23.52
N CYS A 560 40.37 1.59 -23.24
CA CYS A 560 41.38 1.82 -24.26
C CYS A 560 41.46 0.63 -25.25
N PRO A 561 41.35 0.83 -26.56
CA PRO A 561 41.48 -0.24 -27.56
C PRO A 561 42.76 -1.07 -27.42
N THR A 562 43.89 -0.43 -27.09
CA THR A 562 45.21 -1.07 -27.05
C THR A 562 45.44 -1.87 -25.76
N CYS A 563 45.18 -1.26 -24.59
CA CYS A 563 45.55 -1.86 -23.29
C CYS A 563 44.36 -2.18 -22.36
N ARG A 564 43.12 -1.95 -22.80
CA ARG A 564 41.86 -2.18 -22.06
C ARG A 564 41.73 -1.46 -20.71
N ARG A 565 42.63 -0.53 -20.39
CA ARG A 565 42.49 0.35 -19.21
C ARG A 565 41.22 1.19 -19.37
N SER A 566 40.45 1.35 -18.29
CA SER A 566 39.24 2.17 -18.28
C SER A 566 39.56 3.63 -18.64
N LEU A 567 38.66 4.23 -19.43
CA LEU A 567 38.77 5.64 -19.83
C LEU A 567 37.85 6.50 -18.94
N PRO A 568 38.30 7.71 -18.52
CA PRO A 568 37.43 8.68 -17.87
C PRO A 568 36.36 9.21 -18.86
N THR A 569 35.45 10.05 -18.40
CA THR A 569 34.50 10.76 -19.27
C THR A 569 35.09 12.09 -19.77
N ALA A 570 35.01 12.31 -21.09
CA ALA A 570 35.46 13.53 -21.78
C ALA A 570 34.53 14.74 -21.55
#